data_AF-D2PSH3-F1
#
_entry.id   AF-D2PSH3-F1
#
_cell.length_a   1.000
_cell.length_b   1.000
_cell.length_c   1.000
_cell.angle_alpha   90.00
_cell.angle_beta   90.00
_cell.angle_gamma   90.00
#
_symmetry.space_group_name_H-M   'P 1'
#
loop_
_entity.id
_entity.type
_entity.pdbx_description
1 polymer ?
#
loop_
_entity_poly.entity_id
_entity_poly.type
_entity_poly.pdbx_seq_one_letter_code
_entity_poly.pdbx_strand_id
1 'polypeptide(L)'
;MPTMRSRPSDHAADRRPRHQPSATAAEHLCDTHSAALFSLALALTGDRVRAEGVVVDVISAACSMLSLPDVELRHELSRRTYRRCTAAGPGHASTVGTEEGRQRAALSLVRFGGLDYCETAAVLGLPSPEVARLLNSGLHELVLTPEHPRP
;
A
#
# COMPACT_ATOMS: atom_id res chain seq x y z
N MET A 1 36.73 -34.30 46.48
CA MET A 1 36.88 -34.15 45.01
C MET A 1 36.31 -35.40 44.36
N PRO A 2 35.00 -35.39 44.04
CA PRO A 2 34.59 -35.35 42.64
C PRO A 2 33.39 -34.40 42.40
N THR A 3 33.20 -34.15 41.11
CA THR A 3 32.69 -32.97 40.46
C THR A 3 31.21 -33.06 40.05
N MET A 4 30.53 -31.92 40.18
CA MET A 4 29.46 -31.37 39.33
C MET A 4 28.47 -32.35 38.68
N ARG A 5 27.24 -32.39 39.21
CA ARG A 5 26.04 -32.83 38.48
C ARG A 5 25.48 -31.67 37.66
N SER A 6 25.34 -31.93 36.36
CA SER A 6 24.69 -31.12 35.34
C SER A 6 23.28 -30.67 35.72
N ARG A 7 22.97 -29.40 35.46
CA ARG A 7 21.60 -28.89 35.36
C ARG A 7 21.16 -28.92 33.89
N PRO A 8 20.00 -29.48 33.55
CA PRO A 8 19.40 -29.27 32.24
C PRO A 8 18.77 -27.87 32.20
N SER A 9 19.16 -27.09 31.19
CA SER A 9 18.53 -25.84 30.82
C SER A 9 17.15 -26.13 30.24
N ASP A 10 16.10 -25.84 31.00
CA ASP A 10 14.74 -25.72 30.48
C ASP A 10 14.67 -24.54 29.52
N HIS A 11 14.85 -24.82 28.22
CA HIS A 11 14.35 -23.99 27.14
C HIS A 11 12.82 -24.07 27.14
N ALA A 12 12.21 -23.33 28.06
CA ALA A 12 10.80 -22.96 27.99
C ALA A 12 10.62 -22.15 26.70
N ALA A 13 10.18 -22.85 25.66
CA ALA A 13 9.78 -22.28 24.39
C ALA A 13 8.72 -21.20 24.64
N ASP A 14 9.12 -19.94 24.46
CA ASP A 14 8.25 -18.77 24.32
C ASP A 14 7.42 -18.96 23.03
N ARG A 15 6.43 -19.86 23.09
CA ARG A 15 5.36 -19.96 22.10
C ARG A 15 4.42 -18.81 22.36
N ARG A 16 4.85 -17.59 21.99
CA ARG A 16 3.93 -16.47 21.85
C ARG A 16 2.79 -16.92 20.94
N PRO A 17 1.52 -16.82 21.39
CA PRO A 17 0.40 -17.11 20.52
C PRO A 17 0.53 -16.18 19.31
N ARG A 18 0.75 -16.76 18.13
CA ARG A 18 0.60 -16.02 16.87
C ARG A 18 -0.84 -15.57 16.86
N HIS A 19 -1.09 -14.28 17.02
CA HIS A 19 -2.40 -13.69 16.81
C HIS A 19 -2.80 -14.02 15.37
N GLN A 20 -3.54 -15.12 15.19
CA GLN A 20 -4.24 -15.38 13.96
C GLN A 20 -5.29 -14.28 13.86
N PRO A 21 -5.24 -13.44 12.83
CA PRO A 21 -6.35 -12.55 12.60
C PRO A 21 -7.60 -13.40 12.39
N SER A 22 -8.68 -13.03 13.08
CA SER A 22 -9.97 -13.66 12.90
C SER A 22 -10.32 -13.60 11.41
N ALA A 23 -10.63 -14.74 10.78
CA ALA A 23 -10.92 -14.82 9.35
C ALA A 23 -11.94 -13.75 8.89
N THR A 24 -12.91 -13.44 9.76
CA THR A 24 -13.94 -12.39 9.59
C THR A 24 -13.39 -10.98 9.36
N ALA A 25 -12.25 -10.65 9.95
CA ALA A 25 -11.66 -9.32 9.80
C ALA A 25 -10.89 -9.18 8.49
N ALA A 26 -10.21 -10.25 8.06
CA ALA A 26 -9.56 -10.29 6.76
C ALA A 26 -10.60 -10.20 5.62
N GLU A 27 -11.72 -10.93 5.76
CA GLU A 27 -12.86 -10.86 4.83
C GLU A 27 -13.42 -9.43 4.73
N HIS A 28 -13.71 -8.78 5.86
CA HIS A 28 -14.21 -7.40 5.85
C HIS A 28 -13.23 -6.41 5.19
N LEU A 29 -11.93 -6.53 5.47
CA LEU A 29 -10.91 -5.71 4.81
C LEU A 29 -10.85 -5.95 3.30
N CYS A 30 -10.95 -7.21 2.88
CA CYS A 30 -11.01 -7.59 1.48
C CYS A 30 -12.22 -6.96 0.79
N ASP A 31 -13.42 -7.16 1.35
CA ASP A 31 -14.66 -6.68 0.76
C ASP A 31 -14.69 -5.15 0.64
N THR A 32 -14.14 -4.47 1.65
CA THR A 32 -14.20 -2.99 1.72
C THR A 32 -13.10 -2.33 0.88
N HIS A 33 -11.87 -2.85 0.91
CA HIS A 33 -10.71 -2.12 0.40
C HIS A 33 -9.99 -2.77 -0.78
N SER A 34 -10.15 -4.08 -1.03
CA SER A 34 -9.32 -4.80 -2.01
C SER A 34 -9.39 -4.18 -3.42
N ALA A 35 -10.57 -3.78 -3.88
CA ALA A 35 -10.74 -3.18 -5.21
C ALA A 35 -9.98 -1.85 -5.37
N ALA A 36 -10.03 -0.99 -4.35
CA ALA A 36 -9.33 0.29 -4.35
C ALA A 36 -7.80 0.09 -4.24
N LEU A 37 -7.36 -0.82 -3.36
CA LEU A 37 -5.94 -1.14 -3.21
C LEU A 37 -5.37 -1.80 -4.47
N PHE A 38 -6.13 -2.69 -5.12
CA PHE A 38 -5.74 -3.30 -6.37
C PHE A 38 -5.63 -2.26 -7.49
N SER A 39 -6.60 -1.36 -7.61
CA SER A 39 -6.57 -0.27 -8.61
C SER A 39 -5.37 0.66 -8.38
N LEU A 40 -5.07 1.01 -7.13
CA LEU A 40 -3.89 1.78 -6.76
C LEU A 40 -2.60 1.03 -7.12
N ALA A 41 -2.48 -0.23 -6.71
CA ALA A 41 -1.28 -1.03 -6.95
C ALA A 41 -1.04 -1.22 -8.46
N LEU A 42 -2.10 -1.53 -9.22
CA LEU A 42 -2.03 -1.69 -10.67
C LEU A 42 -1.60 -0.41 -11.37
N ALA A 43 -2.13 0.75 -10.96
CA ALA A 43 -1.71 2.04 -11.54
C ALA A 43 -0.24 2.35 -11.26
N LEU A 44 0.27 1.96 -10.08
CA LEU A 44 1.68 2.17 -9.72
C LEU A 44 2.63 1.18 -10.43
N THR A 45 2.25 -0.09 -10.53
CA THR A 45 3.14 -1.15 -11.05
C THR A 45 3.00 -1.37 -12.55
N GLY A 46 1.84 -1.09 -13.14
CA GLY A 46 1.50 -1.52 -14.50
C GLY A 46 1.42 -3.04 -14.68
N ASP A 47 1.52 -3.81 -13.59
CA ASP A 47 1.60 -5.27 -13.58
C ASP A 47 0.54 -5.83 -12.63
N ARG A 48 -0.39 -6.61 -13.21
CA ARG A 48 -1.50 -7.24 -12.50
C ARG A 48 -1.05 -8.24 -11.44
N VAL A 49 -0.14 -9.15 -11.77
CA VAL A 49 0.30 -10.22 -10.86
C VAL A 49 1.00 -9.60 -9.65
N ARG A 50 1.82 -8.58 -9.90
CA ARG A 50 2.47 -7.83 -8.83
C ARG A 50 1.48 -7.03 -8.00
N ALA A 51 0.48 -6.42 -8.63
CA ALA A 51 -0.56 -5.69 -7.91
C ALA A 51 -1.35 -6.60 -6.96
N GLU A 52 -1.74 -7.80 -7.41
CA GLU A 52 -2.39 -8.81 -6.57
C GLU A 52 -1.51 -9.18 -5.36
N GLY A 53 -0.22 -9.47 -5.61
CA GLY A 53 0.74 -9.77 -4.54
C GLY A 53 0.88 -8.66 -3.49
N VAL A 54 0.93 -7.39 -3.93
CA VAL A 54 0.99 -6.24 -3.02
C VAL A 54 -0.28 -6.13 -2.16
N VAL A 55 -1.46 -6.33 -2.75
CA VAL A 55 -2.73 -6.25 -2.00
C VAL A 55 -2.81 -7.34 -0.95
N VAL A 56 -2.44 -8.58 -1.30
CA VAL A 56 -2.40 -9.69 -0.34
C VAL A 56 -1.47 -9.39 0.83
N ASP A 57 -0.26 -8.89 0.55
CA ASP A 57 0.71 -8.50 1.57
C ASP A 57 0.17 -7.39 2.50
N VAL A 58 -0.48 -6.37 1.92
CA VAL A 58 -1.00 -5.22 2.66
C VAL A 58 -2.16 -5.62 3.56
N ILE A 59 -3.14 -6.38 3.04
CA ILE A 59 -4.30 -6.85 3.82
C ILE A 59 -3.82 -7.78 4.93
N SER A 60 -2.92 -8.73 4.61
CA SER A 60 -2.36 -9.65 5.61
C SER A 60 -1.63 -8.92 6.73
N ALA A 61 -0.94 -7.82 6.44
CA ALA A 61 -0.29 -6.99 7.45
C ALA A 61 -1.29 -6.11 8.24
N ALA A 62 -2.40 -5.71 7.63
CA ALA A 62 -3.43 -4.86 8.23
C ALA A 62 -4.38 -5.59 9.17
N CYS A 63 -4.51 -6.90 8.99
CA CYS A 63 -5.15 -7.81 9.93
C CYS A 63 -4.66 -7.66 11.39
N SER A 64 -3.44 -7.17 11.61
CA SER A 64 -2.88 -6.90 12.94
C SER A 64 -3.16 -5.48 13.47
N MET A 65 -3.89 -4.64 12.72
CA MET A 65 -4.06 -3.19 12.97
C MET A 65 -5.52 -2.72 13.07
N LEU A 66 -6.46 -3.64 13.26
CA LEU A 66 -7.91 -3.44 13.12
C LEU A 66 -8.56 -2.41 14.07
N SER A 67 -7.78 -1.63 14.81
CA SER A 67 -8.28 -0.65 15.78
C SER A 67 -8.45 0.77 15.23
N LEU A 68 -8.17 1.01 13.94
CA LEU A 68 -8.28 2.33 13.33
C LEU A 68 -9.69 2.63 12.81
N PRO A 69 -10.15 3.90 12.86
CA PRO A 69 -11.31 4.35 12.09
C PRO A 69 -11.14 4.05 10.59
N ASP A 70 -12.24 3.76 9.90
CA ASP A 70 -12.23 3.32 8.49
C ASP A 70 -11.48 4.27 7.53
N VAL A 71 -11.64 5.58 7.72
CA VAL A 71 -10.93 6.60 6.91
C VAL A 71 -9.42 6.55 7.15
N GLU A 72 -8.99 6.52 8.41
CA GLU A 72 -7.58 6.45 8.78
C GLU A 72 -6.95 5.12 8.32
N LEU A 73 -7.72 4.04 8.43
CA LEU A 73 -7.34 2.72 7.94
C LEU A 73 -7.12 2.75 6.42
N ARG A 74 -8.06 3.30 5.65
CA ARG A 74 -7.92 3.46 4.20
C ARG A 74 -6.67 4.26 3.83
N HIS A 75 -6.41 5.36 4.54
CA HIS A 75 -5.22 6.17 4.29
C HIS A 75 -3.95 5.34 4.56
N GLU A 76 -3.86 4.66 5.70
CA GLU A 76 -2.70 3.84 6.05
C GLU A 76 -2.49 2.66 5.09
N LEU A 77 -3.56 1.97 4.67
CA LEU A 77 -3.50 0.90 3.66
C LEU A 77 -2.93 1.44 2.34
N SER A 78 -3.33 2.64 1.94
CA SER A 78 -2.85 3.29 0.72
C SER A 78 -1.37 3.66 0.81
N ARG A 79 -0.93 4.20 1.95
CA ARG A 79 0.49 4.50 2.23
C ARG A 79 1.35 3.24 2.17
N ARG A 80 0.87 2.13 2.75
CA ARG A 80 1.57 0.84 2.72
C ARG A 80 1.64 0.25 1.32
N THR A 81 0.54 0.32 0.58
CA THR A 81 0.49 -0.13 -0.83
C THR A 81 1.54 0.61 -1.65
N TYR A 82 1.59 1.92 -1.56
CA TYR A 82 2.60 2.72 -2.26
C TYR A 82 4.04 2.35 -1.89
N ARG A 83 4.33 2.20 -0.58
CA ARG A 83 5.66 1.79 -0.11
C ARG A 83 6.05 0.40 -0.62
N ARG A 84 5.13 -0.56 -0.63
CA ARG A 84 5.36 -1.91 -1.16
C ARG A 84 5.59 -1.89 -2.67
N CYS A 85 4.81 -1.11 -3.41
CA CYS A 85 5.00 -0.93 -4.85
C CYS A 85 6.38 -0.36 -5.19
N THR A 86 6.86 0.63 -4.42
CA THR A 86 8.15 1.31 -4.68
C THR A 86 9.38 0.57 -4.15
N ALA A 87 9.23 -0.29 -3.14
CA ALA A 87 10.35 -1.02 -2.54
C ALA A 87 10.94 -2.15 -3.41
N ALA A 88 10.24 -2.65 -4.44
CA ALA A 88 10.67 -3.85 -5.19
C ALA A 88 11.83 -3.64 -6.19
N GLY A 89 12.62 -2.57 -6.04
CA GLY A 89 13.92 -2.40 -6.68
C GLY A 89 13.93 -1.88 -8.14
N PRO A 90 15.12 -1.48 -8.64
CA PRO A 90 15.32 -0.75 -9.90
C PRO A 90 15.09 -1.56 -11.19
N GLY A 91 14.91 -2.88 -11.11
CA GLY A 91 14.65 -3.74 -12.28
C GLY A 91 13.26 -3.56 -12.90
N HIS A 92 12.39 -2.83 -12.21
CA HIS A 92 11.05 -2.50 -12.67
C HIS A 92 10.95 -0.99 -12.57
N ALA A 93 11.40 -0.30 -13.62
CA ALA A 93 11.50 1.16 -13.72
C ALA A 93 10.45 1.81 -12.82
N SER A 94 10.90 2.31 -11.66
CA SER A 94 10.01 2.92 -10.68
C SER A 94 9.29 4.02 -11.44
N THR A 95 8.00 3.81 -11.72
CA THR A 95 7.16 4.79 -12.41
C THR A 95 7.29 6.15 -11.69
N VAL A 96 7.46 6.11 -10.37
CA VAL A 96 7.74 7.27 -9.50
C VAL A 96 9.05 8.02 -9.82
N GLY A 97 10.00 7.44 -10.54
CA GLY A 97 11.21 8.14 -10.96
C GLY A 97 10.99 9.16 -12.08
N THR A 98 9.97 8.95 -12.91
CA THR A 98 9.62 9.86 -14.01
C THR A 98 8.55 10.85 -13.59
N GLU A 99 8.43 11.98 -14.30
CA GLU A 99 7.36 12.95 -14.08
C GLU A 99 5.98 12.29 -14.27
N GLU A 100 5.81 11.54 -15.36
CA GLU A 100 4.57 10.85 -15.71
C GLU A 100 4.13 9.85 -14.64
N GLY A 101 5.06 9.08 -14.06
CA GLY A 101 4.69 8.15 -13.02
C GLY A 101 4.58 8.80 -11.63
N ARG A 102 5.23 9.94 -11.36
CA ARG A 102 4.88 10.80 -10.20
C ARG A 102 3.46 11.35 -10.32
N GLN A 103 3.08 11.82 -11.51
CA GLN A 103 1.72 12.26 -11.81
C GLN A 103 0.71 11.13 -11.63
N ARG A 104 0.99 9.95 -12.20
CA ARG A 104 0.14 8.76 -12.04
C ARG A 104 0.02 8.33 -10.58
N ALA A 105 1.11 8.37 -9.82
CA ALA A 105 1.11 8.06 -8.40
C ALA A 105 0.25 9.05 -7.61
N ALA A 106 0.40 10.36 -7.84
CA ALA A 106 -0.40 11.39 -7.20
C ALA A 106 -1.90 11.19 -7.48
N LEU A 107 -2.29 11.03 -8.75
CA LEU A 107 -3.68 10.79 -9.14
C LEU A 107 -4.25 9.52 -8.50
N SER A 108 -3.47 8.45 -8.45
CA SER A 108 -3.93 7.16 -7.92
C SER A 108 -4.11 7.20 -6.40
N LEU A 109 -3.20 7.87 -5.69
CA LEU A 109 -3.28 8.06 -4.24
C LEU A 109 -4.51 8.88 -3.84
N VAL A 110 -4.82 9.94 -4.57
CA VAL A 110 -6.03 10.73 -4.33
C VAL A 110 -7.29 9.92 -4.69
N ARG A 111 -7.34 9.38 -5.91
CA ARG A 111 -8.56 8.74 -6.45
C ARG A 111 -8.91 7.44 -5.73
N PHE A 112 -7.94 6.55 -5.56
CA PHE A 112 -8.16 5.23 -4.99
C PHE A 112 -7.82 5.19 -3.50
N GLY A 113 -6.76 5.90 -3.10
CA GLY A 113 -6.33 5.93 -1.70
C GLY A 113 -7.13 6.86 -0.79
N GLY A 114 -7.93 7.77 -1.35
CA GLY A 114 -8.73 8.72 -0.58
C GLY A 114 -7.92 9.81 0.10
N LEU A 115 -6.62 9.91 -0.20
CA LEU A 115 -5.71 10.88 0.40
C LEU A 115 -6.00 12.28 -0.16
N ASP A 116 -5.87 13.30 0.68
CA ASP A 116 -5.82 14.68 0.18
C ASP A 116 -4.45 15.00 -0.46
N TYR A 117 -4.30 16.20 -1.04
CA TYR A 117 -3.06 16.59 -1.71
C TYR A 117 -1.88 16.78 -0.74
N CYS A 118 -2.13 17.15 0.53
CA CYS A 118 -1.10 17.29 1.56
C CYS A 118 -0.60 15.93 2.03
N GLU A 119 -1.50 14.98 2.25
CA GLU A 119 -1.15 13.61 2.60
C GLU A 119 -0.43 12.92 1.44
N THR A 120 -0.89 13.14 0.20
CA THR A 120 -0.22 12.66 -1.00
C THR A 120 1.21 13.21 -1.09
N ALA A 121 1.41 14.49 -0.81
CA ALA A 121 2.74 15.12 -0.74
C ALA A 121 3.66 14.43 0.29
N ALA A 122 3.13 14.14 1.48
CA ALA A 122 3.87 13.39 2.50
C ALA A 122 4.24 11.96 2.05
N VAL A 123 3.36 11.28 1.31
CA VAL A 123 3.61 9.93 0.79
C VAL A 123 4.67 9.91 -0.30
N LEU A 124 4.61 10.89 -1.22
CA LEU A 124 5.55 11.01 -2.33
C LEU A 124 6.90 11.59 -1.92
N GLY A 125 7.00 12.23 -0.75
CA GLY A 125 8.19 12.96 -0.32
C GLY A 125 8.41 14.23 -1.15
N LEU A 126 7.33 14.87 -1.61
CA LEU A 126 7.35 16.06 -2.45
C LEU A 126 6.72 17.25 -1.71
N PRO A 127 7.07 18.51 -2.06
CA PRO A 127 6.34 19.68 -1.57
C PRO A 127 4.88 19.67 -2.02
N SER A 128 3.95 20.14 -1.18
CA SER A 128 2.52 20.22 -1.54
C SER A 128 2.23 21.02 -2.83
N PRO A 129 2.92 22.15 -3.13
CA PRO A 129 2.73 22.86 -4.40
C PRO A 129 3.10 22.01 -5.63
N GLU A 130 4.11 21.14 -5.49
CA GLU A 130 4.54 20.25 -6.56
C GLU A 130 3.51 19.15 -6.82
N VAL A 131 2.93 18.58 -5.77
CA VAL A 131 1.83 17.61 -5.91
C VAL A 131 0.60 18.28 -6.52
N ALA A 132 0.26 19.50 -6.12
CA ALA A 132 -0.83 20.25 -6.74
C ALA A 132 -0.58 20.47 -8.25
N ARG A 133 0.66 20.78 -8.65
CA ARG A 133 1.06 20.90 -10.06
C ARG A 133 0.88 19.59 -10.82
N LEU A 134 1.36 18.47 -10.26
CA LEU A 134 1.21 17.13 -10.85
C LEU A 134 -0.26 16.75 -11.02
N LEU A 135 -1.07 16.97 -9.99
CA LEU A 135 -2.52 16.68 -10.03
C LEU A 135 -3.22 17.52 -11.09
N ASN A 136 -2.95 18.83 -11.15
CA ASN A 136 -3.54 19.70 -12.17
C ASN A 136 -3.14 19.27 -13.58
N SER A 137 -1.86 18.97 -13.81
CA SER A 137 -1.36 18.48 -15.10
C SER A 137 -2.09 17.20 -15.53
N GLY A 138 -2.16 16.22 -14.62
CA GLY A 138 -2.79 14.94 -14.93
C GLY A 138 -4.30 15.01 -15.08
N LEU A 139 -4.98 15.87 -14.33
CA LEU A 139 -6.41 16.12 -14.53
C LEU A 139 -6.67 16.79 -15.89
N HIS A 140 -5.83 17.75 -16.29
CA HIS A 140 -5.93 18.36 -17.61
C HIS A 140 -5.73 17.36 -18.74
N GLU A 141 -4.74 16.46 -18.63
CA GLU A 141 -4.53 15.39 -19.62
C GLU A 141 -5.75 14.46 -19.74
N LEU A 142 -6.38 14.09 -18.61
CA LEU A 142 -7.59 13.27 -18.61
C LEU A 142 -8.81 13.97 -19.23
N VAL A 143 -8.90 15.29 -19.11
CA VAL A 143 -9.96 16.09 -19.75
C VAL A 143 -9.70 16.25 -21.25
N LEU A 144 -8.43 16.41 -21.63
CA LEU A 144 -7.97 16.59 -23.01
C LEU A 144 -7.82 15.28 -23.78
N THR A 145 -7.99 14.13 -23.13
CA THR A 145 -8.15 12.81 -23.75
C THR A 145 -9.63 12.40 -23.76
N PRO A 146 -10.50 13.06 -24.58
CA PRO A 146 -11.84 12.58 -24.81
C PRO A 146 -11.74 11.32 -25.68
N GLU A 147 -11.58 10.16 -25.05
CA GLU A 147 -11.78 8.88 -25.74
C GLU A 147 -13.21 8.88 -26.32
N HIS A 148 -13.21 8.81 -27.66
CA HIS A 148 -14.31 8.86 -28.61
C HIS A 148 -15.30 7.69 -28.47
N PRO A 149 -16.49 7.75 -29.12
CA PRO A 149 -17.65 6.93 -28.77
C PRO A 149 -17.40 5.45 -29.06
N ARG A 150 -17.89 4.60 -28.17
CA ARG A 150 -17.93 3.14 -28.38
C ARG A 150 -18.83 2.83 -29.59
N PRO A 151 -18.45 1.86 -30.45
CA PRO A 151 -19.28 1.39 -31.55
C PRO A 151 -20.58 0.73 -31.06
#